data_AF-A0A060YFW5-F1
#
_entry.id   AF-A0A060YFW5-F1
#
_cell.length_a   1.000
_cell.length_b   1.000
_cell.length_c   1.000
_cell.angle_alpha   90.00
_cell.angle_beta   90.00
_cell.angle_gamma   90.00
#
_symmetry.space_group_name_H-M   'P 1'
#
loop_
_entity.id
_entity.type
_entity.pdbx_description
1 polymer ?
#
loop_
_entity_poly.entity_id
_entity_poly.type
_entity_poly.pdbx_seq_one_letter_code
_entity_poly.pdbx_strand_id
1 'polypeptide(L)'
;MNAKMLGGVFKIHWICRRELPFTKTAHLSNPWNEHKPVKIGRDGQEIEPGCGMQLCMLFPQDESIDLYQVIHKMRHKRRMPSEPRSRGRPPHREPARGDLGRLEIFFGLLVSSGVGVT
;
A
#
# COMPACT_ATOMS: atom_id res chain seq x y z
N MET A 1 16.04 18.69 17.29
CA MET A 1 15.15 17.52 17.54
C MET A 1 15.99 16.37 18.05
N ASN A 2 15.58 15.70 19.12
CA ASN A 2 16.31 14.55 19.68
C ASN A 2 15.91 13.27 18.92
N ALA A 3 16.87 12.59 18.29
CA ALA A 3 16.61 11.36 17.53
C ALA A 3 15.97 10.23 18.38
N LYS A 4 16.15 10.27 19.71
CA LYS A 4 15.50 9.33 20.65
C LYS A 4 13.97 9.46 20.72
N MET A 5 13.41 10.56 20.20
CA MET A 5 11.96 10.78 20.15
C MET A 5 11.32 10.19 18.87
N LEU A 6 12.13 9.76 17.90
CA LEU A 6 11.64 9.06 16.70
C LEU A 6 11.49 7.57 17.03
N GLY A 7 10.43 6.94 16.51
CA GLY A 7 10.18 5.51 16.69
C GLY A 7 11.16 4.60 15.94
N GLY A 8 10.77 3.33 15.74
CA GLY A 8 11.56 2.39 14.94
C GLY A 8 11.72 2.81 13.48
N VAL A 9 12.73 2.25 12.81
CA VAL A 9 13.01 2.55 11.40
C VAL A 9 12.24 1.60 10.49
N PHE A 10 11.52 2.16 9.52
CA PHE A 10 10.83 1.41 8.48
C PHE A 10 11.66 1.37 7.20
N LYS A 11 11.79 0.18 6.61
CA LYS A 11 12.36 0.02 5.26
C LYS A 11 11.25 0.19 4.24
N ILE A 12 11.36 1.19 3.37
CA ILE A 12 10.42 1.46 2.28
C ILE A 12 11.09 1.27 0.92
N HIS A 13 10.28 1.03 -0.10
CA HIS A 13 10.69 1.07 -1.50
C HIS A 13 9.95 2.22 -2.17
N TRP A 14 10.70 3.11 -2.82
CA TRP A 14 10.10 4.20 -3.59
C TRP A 14 9.45 3.65 -4.86
N ILE A 15 8.25 4.16 -5.16
CA ILE A 15 7.50 3.88 -6.40
C ILE A 15 7.63 5.07 -7.37
N CYS A 16 7.67 6.30 -6.84
CA CYS A 16 7.96 7.53 -7.56
C CYS A 16 8.69 8.50 -6.61
N ARG A 17 9.75 9.17 -7.08
CA ARG A 17 10.48 10.23 -6.35
C ARG A 17 10.20 11.63 -6.89
N ARG A 18 9.37 11.74 -7.92
CA ARG A 18 9.01 13.02 -8.54
C ARG A 18 7.92 13.70 -7.73
N GLU A 19 7.92 15.02 -7.78
CA GLU A 19 6.91 15.83 -7.11
C GLU A 19 5.57 15.83 -7.88
N LEU A 20 4.47 15.92 -7.13
CA LEU A 20 3.13 16.12 -7.65
C LEU A 20 2.54 17.42 -7.09
N PRO A 21 2.35 18.47 -7.92
CA PRO A 21 1.75 19.71 -7.46
C PRO A 21 0.31 19.52 -6.96
N PHE A 22 -0.05 20.16 -5.84
CA PHE A 22 -1.41 20.08 -5.28
C PHE A 22 -2.51 20.62 -6.20
N THR A 23 -2.17 21.45 -7.19
CA THR A 23 -3.13 21.88 -8.22
C THR A 23 -3.66 20.70 -9.03
N LYS A 24 -2.84 19.66 -9.25
CA LYS A 24 -3.25 18.45 -9.97
C LYS A 24 -4.15 17.53 -9.13
N THR A 25 -4.16 17.68 -7.81
CA THR A 25 -4.98 16.84 -6.90
C THR A 25 -6.24 17.55 -6.41
N ALA A 26 -6.57 18.73 -6.95
CA ALA A 26 -7.67 19.56 -6.46
C ALA A 26 -9.06 18.90 -6.57
N HIS A 27 -9.21 17.95 -7.50
CA HIS A 27 -10.43 17.19 -7.74
C HIS A 27 -10.58 15.99 -6.79
N LEU A 28 -9.54 15.63 -6.04
CA LEU A 28 -9.56 14.49 -5.12
C LEU A 28 -9.93 14.93 -3.71
N SER A 29 -10.93 14.27 -3.15
CA SER A 29 -11.34 14.37 -1.74
C SER A 29 -11.17 13.01 -1.06
N ASN A 30 -10.80 13.01 0.23
CA ASN A 30 -10.65 11.78 1.00
C ASN A 30 -11.91 11.54 1.86
N PRO A 31 -12.77 10.55 1.55
CA PRO A 31 -13.95 10.22 2.35
C PRO A 31 -13.64 9.94 3.82
N TRP A 32 -12.47 9.39 4.13
CA TRP A 32 -12.04 9.09 5.50
C TRP A 32 -11.58 10.32 6.28
N ASN A 33 -11.57 11.50 5.65
CA ASN A 33 -11.31 12.78 6.28
C ASN A 33 -12.41 13.79 5.92
N GLU A 34 -13.68 13.41 6.14
CA GLU A 34 -14.85 14.28 5.93
C GLU A 34 -14.93 14.87 4.51
N HIS A 35 -14.46 14.11 3.50
CA HIS A 35 -14.36 14.57 2.12
C HIS A 35 -13.54 15.87 1.94
N LYS A 36 -12.62 16.17 2.86
CA LYS A 36 -11.65 17.25 2.66
C LYS A 36 -10.73 16.94 1.47
N PRO A 37 -10.21 17.97 0.77
CA PRO A 37 -9.24 17.76 -0.31
C PRO A 37 -8.08 16.88 0.15
N VAL A 38 -7.61 15.95 -0.68
CA VAL A 38 -6.63 14.92 -0.27
C VAL A 38 -5.31 15.48 0.28
N LYS A 39 -4.96 16.74 -0.08
CA LYS A 39 -3.81 17.47 0.45
C LYS A 39 -3.96 17.91 1.92
N ILE A 40 -5.16 17.82 2.49
CA ILE A 40 -5.47 18.23 3.86
C ILE A 40 -5.48 16.99 4.74
N GLY A 41 -4.56 16.92 5.69
CA GLY A 41 -4.43 15.82 6.65
C GLY A 41 -3.32 16.10 7.66
N ARG A 42 -3.35 15.42 8.80
CA ARG A 42 -2.21 15.37 9.72
C ARG A 42 -1.24 14.29 9.25
N ASP A 43 -0.05 14.28 9.83
CA ASP A 43 0.86 13.15 9.64
C ASP A 43 0.19 11.84 10.09
N GLY A 44 0.35 10.78 9.30
CA GLY A 44 -0.33 9.50 9.51
C GLY A 44 -1.82 9.44 9.15
N GLN A 45 -2.40 10.47 8.53
CA GLN A 45 -3.79 10.42 8.05
C GLN A 45 -3.96 9.33 6.99
N GLU A 46 -4.84 8.37 7.27
CA GLU A 46 -5.21 7.32 6.29
C GLU A 46 -6.05 7.90 5.15
N ILE A 47 -5.84 7.35 3.95
CA ILE A 47 -6.55 7.73 2.72
C ILE A 47 -7.37 6.53 2.26
N GLU A 48 -8.62 6.79 1.90
CA GLU A 48 -9.51 5.78 1.33
C GLU A 48 -8.87 5.11 0.09
N PRO A 49 -8.95 3.78 -0.08
CA PRO A 49 -8.23 3.06 -1.13
C PRO A 49 -8.47 3.55 -2.56
N GLY A 50 -9.72 3.86 -2.92
CA GLY A 50 -10.06 4.42 -4.23
C GLY A 50 -9.42 5.79 -4.48
N CYS A 51 -9.53 6.69 -3.50
CA CYS A 51 -8.88 8.00 -3.51
C CYS A 51 -7.34 7.88 -3.60
N GLY A 52 -6.75 6.98 -2.82
CA GLY A 52 -5.32 6.73 -2.82
C GLY A 52 -4.82 6.16 -4.15
N MET A 53 -5.61 5.31 -4.81
CA MET A 53 -5.30 4.80 -6.15
C MET A 53 -5.28 5.93 -7.18
N GLN A 54 -6.33 6.75 -7.22
CA GLN A 54 -6.39 7.89 -8.12
C GLN A 54 -5.24 8.87 -7.88
N LEU A 55 -4.90 9.15 -6.62
CA LEU A 55 -3.77 9.99 -6.27
C LEU A 55 -2.44 9.42 -6.80
N CYS A 56 -2.19 8.12 -6.62
CA CYS A 56 -0.99 7.46 -7.12
C CYS A 56 -0.87 7.54 -8.64
N MET A 57 -1.98 7.47 -9.38
CA MET A 57 -2.01 7.54 -10.85
C MET A 57 -1.69 8.95 -11.40
N LEU A 58 -1.80 10.00 -10.59
CA LEU A 58 -1.48 11.37 -11.02
C LEU A 58 0.02 11.67 -11.02
N PHE A 59 0.83 10.85 -10.34
CA PHE A 59 2.28 11.03 -10.33
C PHE A 59 2.86 10.80 -11.72
N PRO A 60 3.82 11.63 -12.17
CA PRO A 60 4.51 11.37 -13.42
C PRO A 60 5.36 10.10 -13.29
N GLN A 61 5.59 9.43 -14.42
CA GLN A 61 6.48 8.28 -14.47
C GLN A 61 7.90 8.67 -14.03
N ASP A 62 8.50 7.80 -13.22
CA ASP A 62 9.87 7.91 -12.74
C ASP A 62 10.73 6.80 -13.38
N GLU A 63 11.46 7.14 -14.43
CA GLU A 63 12.30 6.21 -15.20
C GLU A 63 13.47 5.64 -14.39
N SER A 64 13.80 6.27 -13.26
CA SER A 64 14.90 5.83 -12.40
C SER A 64 14.52 4.71 -11.43
N ILE A 65 13.25 4.26 -11.45
CA ILE A 65 12.71 3.23 -10.56
C ILE A 65 12.29 2.00 -11.37
N ASP A 66 12.87 0.85 -11.02
CA ASP A 66 12.45 -0.45 -11.55
C ASP A 66 11.32 -1.06 -10.70
N LEU A 67 10.08 -0.87 -11.14
CA LEU A 67 8.90 -1.40 -10.45
C LEU A 67 8.82 -2.94 -10.49
N TYR A 68 9.42 -3.59 -11.49
CA TYR A 68 9.40 -5.05 -11.56
C TYR A 68 10.17 -5.66 -10.38
N GLN A 69 11.30 -5.07 -10.00
CA GLN A 69 12.04 -5.49 -8.81
C GLN A 69 11.22 -5.35 -7.53
N VAL A 70 10.46 -4.26 -7.39
CA VAL A 70 9.59 -4.02 -6.23
C VAL A 70 8.52 -5.11 -6.14
N ILE A 71 7.79 -5.33 -7.24
CA ILE A 71 6.73 -6.34 -7.32
C ILE A 71 7.29 -7.75 -7.07
N HIS A 72 8.45 -8.08 -7.65
CA HIS A 72 9.10 -9.37 -7.47
C HIS A 72 9.47 -9.62 -6.00
N LYS A 73 10.06 -8.63 -5.32
CA LYS A 73 10.38 -8.72 -3.89
C LYS A 73 9.13 -8.89 -3.02
N MET A 74 8.05 -8.18 -3.33
CA MET A 74 6.78 -8.31 -2.60
C MET A 74 6.20 -9.72 -2.75
N ARG A 75 6.19 -10.29 -3.96
CA ARG A 75 5.72 -11.67 -4.21
C ARG A 75 6.59 -12.69 -3.50
N HIS A 76 7.91 -12.53 -3.52
CA HIS A 76 8.83 -13.43 -2.83
C HIS A 76 8.62 -13.40 -1.32
N LYS A 77 8.44 -12.22 -0.71
CA LYS A 77 8.14 -12.08 0.73
C LYS A 77 6.84 -12.78 1.13
N ARG A 78 5.78 -12.68 0.33
CA ARG A 78 4.49 -13.36 0.63
C ARG A 78 4.58 -14.88 0.55
N ARG A 79 5.52 -15.42 -0.25
CA ARG A 79 5.69 -16.86 -0.46
C ARG A 79 6.52 -17.53 0.64
N MET A 80 7.35 -16.77 1.34
CA MET A 80 8.07 -17.29 2.50
C MET A 80 7.10 -17.36 3.69
N PRO A 81 6.93 -18.52 4.35
CA PRO A 81 6.34 -18.55 5.67
C PRO A 81 7.14 -17.58 6.54
N SER A 82 6.46 -16.64 7.21
CA SER A 82 7.09 -15.88 8.27
C SER A 82 7.80 -16.87 9.18
N GLU A 83 9.10 -16.68 9.39
CA GLU A 83 9.88 -17.49 10.32
C GLU A 83 9.05 -17.68 11.61
N PRO A 84 8.87 -18.92 12.10
CA PRO A 84 8.10 -19.13 13.31
C PRO A 84 8.78 -18.32 14.41
N ARG A 85 8.15 -17.21 14.84
CA ARG A 85 8.51 -16.55 16.09
C ARG A 85 8.60 -17.65 17.13
N SER A 86 9.78 -17.81 17.73
CA SER A 86 10.06 -18.92 18.61
C SER A 86 9.10 -18.89 19.80
N ARG A 87 8.12 -19.80 19.73
CA ARG A 87 7.43 -20.54 20.80
C ARG A 87 7.02 -19.76 22.07
N GLY A 88 5.71 -19.59 22.21
CA GLY A 88 5.04 -19.49 23.50
C GLY A 88 3.54 -19.72 23.39
N ARG A 89 3.11 -20.98 23.60
CA ARG A 89 1.74 -21.50 23.74
C ARG A 89 0.96 -21.85 22.44
N PRO A 90 0.59 -23.13 22.20
CA PRO A 90 -0.33 -23.49 21.13
C PRO A 90 -1.78 -23.12 21.50
N PRO A 91 -2.55 -22.46 20.63
CA PRO A 91 -3.98 -22.34 20.82
C PRO A 91 -4.68 -23.65 20.42
N HIS A 92 -5.61 -24.07 21.27
CA HIS A 92 -6.49 -25.20 21.08
C HIS A 92 -7.28 -25.06 19.77
N ARG A 93 -7.34 -26.14 19.00
CA ARG A 93 -7.84 -26.20 17.62
C ARG A 93 -9.34 -26.48 17.65
N GLU A 94 -10.18 -25.51 17.25
CA GLU A 94 -11.57 -25.75 16.83
C GLU A 94 -11.64 -25.84 15.29
N PRO A 95 -12.39 -26.81 14.72
CA PRO A 95 -12.53 -26.90 13.27
C PRO A 95 -13.77 -26.15 12.74
N ALA A 96 -13.55 -25.56 11.56
CA ALA A 96 -14.50 -25.21 10.50
C ALA A 96 -15.36 -23.93 10.64
N ARG A 97 -15.18 -23.00 9.68
CA ARG A 97 -16.19 -22.58 8.69
C ARG A 97 -15.63 -21.49 7.75
N GLY A 98 -15.79 -21.69 6.44
CA GLY A 98 -15.97 -20.60 5.47
C GLY A 98 -14.72 -20.01 4.80
N ASP A 99 -14.29 -20.65 3.72
CA ASP A 99 -13.33 -20.12 2.74
C ASP A 99 -13.99 -19.02 1.88
N LEU A 100 -13.95 -17.77 2.35
CA LEU A 100 -14.56 -16.60 1.69
C LEU A 100 -13.64 -15.36 1.64
N GLY A 101 -12.33 -15.52 1.84
CA GLY A 101 -11.35 -14.42 1.75
C GLY A 101 -10.51 -14.41 0.48
N ARG A 102 -10.65 -15.42 -0.38
CA ARG A 102 -9.75 -15.64 -1.52
C ARG A 102 -10.06 -14.76 -2.73
N LEU A 103 -11.16 -14.00 -2.74
CA LEU A 103 -11.56 -13.13 -3.86
C LEU A 103 -11.08 -11.68 -3.73
N GLU A 104 -10.91 -11.13 -2.51
CA GLU A 104 -10.43 -9.76 -2.29
C GLU A 104 -8.94 -9.57 -2.65
N ILE A 105 -8.16 -10.66 -2.63
CA ILE A 105 -6.72 -10.64 -2.97
C ILE A 105 -6.50 -10.48 -4.48
N PHE A 106 -7.48 -10.83 -5.32
CA PHE A 106 -7.33 -10.75 -6.77
C PHE A 106 -7.50 -9.32 -7.32
N PHE A 107 -8.36 -8.47 -6.74
CA PHE A 107 -8.49 -7.08 -7.20
C PHE A 107 -7.25 -6.22 -6.91
N GLY A 108 -6.58 -6.45 -5.77
CA GLY A 108 -5.30 -5.80 -5.43
C GLY A 108 -4.09 -6.25 -6.28
N LEU A 109 -4.24 -7.29 -7.10
CA LEU A 109 -3.21 -7.73 -8.06
C LEU A 109 -3.56 -7.35 -9.52
N LEU A 110 -4.84 -7.15 -9.85
CA LEU A 110 -5.31 -6.96 -11.24
C LEU A 110 -5.25 -5.50 -11.73
N VAL A 111 -5.27 -4.48 -10.87
CA VAL A 111 -4.95 -3.10 -11.32
C VAL A 111 -3.49 -3.01 -11.81
N SER A 112 -2.65 -3.98 -11.46
CA SER A 112 -1.26 -4.12 -11.90
C SER A 112 -1.07 -4.84 -13.26
N SER A 113 -2.12 -5.09 -14.04
CA SER A 113 -1.97 -5.63 -15.41
C SER A 113 -2.95 -4.98 -16.41
N GLY A 114 -2.91 -3.66 -16.52
CA GLY A 114 -3.54 -2.93 -17.62
C GLY A 114 -2.65 -2.88 -18.87
N VAL A 115 -2.42 -4.03 -19.49
CA VAL A 115 -2.04 -4.11 -20.90
C VAL A 115 -3.31 -4.50 -21.67
N GLY A 116 -3.77 -3.58 -22.52
CA GLY A 116 -4.69 -3.84 -23.64
C GLY A 116 -4.91 -2.52 -24.37
N VAL A 117 -4.68 -2.31 -25.67
CA VAL A 117 -4.62 -3.24 -26.83
C VAL A 117 -5.77 -4.25 -26.72
N THR A 118 -6.99 -3.95 -27.13
CA THR A 118 -7.52 -3.22 -28.29
C THR A 118 -8.86 -2.59 -27.95
#